data_AF-A0A238Y8H3-F1
#
_entry.id   AF-A0A238Y8H3-F1
#
_cell.length_a   1.000
_cell.length_b   1.000
_cell.length_c   1.000
_cell.angle_alpha   90.00
_cell.angle_beta   90.00
_cell.angle_gamma   90.00
#
_symmetry.space_group_name_H-M   'P 1'
#
loop_
_entity.id
_entity.type
_entity.pdbx_description
1 polymer ?
#
loop_
_entity_poly.entity_id
_entity_poly.type
_entity_poly.pdbx_seq_one_letter_code
_entity_poly.pdbx_strand_id
1 'polypeptide(L)' 'MPLISHWGGPRHGDVDEVPADQLASSVLVYDGPRWFGVYQRFEPVQTQDTPLGPAEVWVVRE' A
#
# COMPACT_ATOMS: atom_id res chain seq x y z
N MET A 1 -11.47 -6.83 3.09
CA MET A 1 -10.75 -5.55 3.23
C MET A 1 -10.01 -5.32 1.91
N PRO A 2 -9.82 -4.07 1.43
CA PRO A 2 -9.15 -3.81 0.15
C PRO A 2 -7.70 -4.30 0.12
N LEU A 3 -7.26 -4.78 -1.04
CA LEU A 3 -5.87 -5.21 -1.26
C LEU A 3 -5.03 -4.03 -1.74
N ILE A 4 -3.85 -3.88 -1.15
CA ILE A 4 -2.87 -2.84 -1.48
C ILE A 4 -1.60 -3.51 -1.98
N SER A 5 -1.08 -3.07 -3.13
CA SER A 5 0.23 -3.42 -3.62
C SER A 5 1.22 -2.29 -3.38
N HIS A 6 2.32 -2.60 -2.70
CA HIS A 6 3.36 -1.65 -2.39
C HIS A 6 4.38 -1.54 -3.52
N TRP A 7 4.56 -0.32 -4.02
CA TRP A 7 5.51 -0.02 -5.08
C TRP A 7 6.63 0.90 -4.57
N GLY A 8 7.77 0.27 -4.29
CA GLY A 8 9.00 0.94 -3.87
C GLY A 8 9.21 0.81 -2.37
N GLY A 9 10.36 1.27 -1.89
CA GLY A 9 10.69 1.22 -0.48
C GLY A 9 10.82 -0.21 0.09
N PRO A 10 10.78 -0.36 1.42
CA PRO A 10 11.05 -1.63 2.10
C PRO A 10 10.08 -2.77 1.79
N ARG A 11 8.83 -2.45 1.42
CA ARG A 11 7.76 -3.41 1.12
C ARG A 11 7.52 -3.61 -0.39
N HIS A 12 8.44 -3.18 -1.27
CA HIS A 12 8.20 -3.27 -2.72
C HIS A 12 7.83 -4.70 -3.15
N GLY A 13 6.68 -4.85 -3.81
CA GLY A 13 6.15 -6.14 -4.27
C GLY A 13 5.22 -6.85 -3.27
N ASP A 14 5.14 -6.37 -2.02
CA ASP A 14 4.24 -6.92 -1.02
C ASP A 14 2.80 -6.50 -1.28
N VAL A 15 1.88 -7.44 -1.06
CA VAL A 15 0.42 -7.23 -1.16
C VAL A 15 -0.21 -7.47 0.20
N ASP A 16 -0.93 -6.48 0.71
CA ASP A 16 -1.54 -6.52 2.04
C ASP A 16 -3.05 -6.25 1.97
N GLU A 17 -3.80 -6.88 2.86
CA GLU A 17 -5.20 -6.55 3.12
C GLU A 17 -5.25 -5.41 4.15
N VAL A 18 -5.74 -4.23 3.74
CA VAL A 18 -5.77 -3.04 4.59
C VAL A 18 -7.22 -2.65 4.88
N PRO A 19 -7.61 -2.40 6.14
CA PRO A 19 -8.95 -1.93 6.47
C PRO A 19 -9.31 -0.62 5.73
N ALA A 20 -10.55 -0.52 5.25
CA ALA A 20 -10.98 0.61 4.41
C ALA A 20 -10.98 1.97 5.14
N ASP A 21 -11.13 1.96 6.47
CA ASP A 21 -11.00 3.12 7.34
C ASP A 21 -9.55 3.64 7.40
N GLN A 22 -8.55 2.76 7.29
CA GLN A 22 -7.15 3.18 7.17
C GLN A 22 -6.84 3.76 5.79
N LEU A 23 -7.54 3.31 4.74
CA LEU A 23 -7.44 3.87 3.39
C LEU A 23 -8.13 5.24 3.23
N ALA A 24 -8.90 5.68 4.21
CA ALA A 24 -9.43 7.05 4.26
C ALA A 24 -8.31 8.07 4.53
N SER A 25 -7.19 7.63 5.11
CA SER A 25 -5.95 8.39 5.17
C SER A 25 -5.33 8.50 3.78
N SER A 26 -4.72 9.65 3.45
CA SER A 26 -3.91 9.81 2.23
C SER A 26 -2.58 9.06 2.30
N VAL A 27 -2.23 8.50 3.46
CA VAL A 27 -0.97 7.78 3.71
C VAL A 27 -1.18 6.53 4.58
N LEU A 28 -0.42 5.48 4.27
CA LEU A 28 -0.23 4.30 5.10
C LEU A 28 1.14 4.36 5.76
N VAL A 29 1.16 4.21 7.07
CA VAL A 29 2.37 4.20 7.89
C VAL A 29 2.51 2.83 8.52
N TYR A 30 3.62 2.14 8.26
CA TYR A 30 3.89 0.83 8.84
C TYR A 30 4.91 0.95 9.98
N ASP A 31 4.41 0.90 11.22
CA ASP A 31 5.18 1.03 12.47
C ASP A 31 5.46 -0.34 13.14
N GLY A 32 6.15 -1.22 12.42
CA GLY A 32 6.78 -2.45 12.97
C GLY A 32 8.20 -2.22 13.49
N PRO A 33 8.92 -3.25 13.99
CA PRO A 33 10.03 -3.13 14.95
C PRO A 33 11.15 -2.11 14.68
N ARG A 34 11.31 -1.54 13.48
CA ARG A 34 12.17 -0.36 13.23
C ARG A 34 11.69 0.65 12.16
N TRP A 35 10.39 0.80 11.89
CA TRP A 35 9.79 1.73 10.89
C TRP A 35 9.97 1.26 9.42
N PHE A 36 8.87 0.85 8.78
CA PHE A 36 8.85 0.31 7.41
C PHE A 36 8.15 1.26 6.43
N GLY A 37 8.64 2.50 6.33
CA GLY A 37 8.24 3.43 5.28
C GLY A 37 6.84 4.04 5.41
N VAL A 38 6.65 5.14 4.67
CA VAL A 38 5.36 5.79 4.47
C VAL A 38 4.98 5.55 3.01
N TYR A 39 3.74 5.13 2.79
CA TYR A 39 3.21 4.89 1.46
C TYR A 39 2.03 5.81 1.22
N GLN A 40 1.85 6.25 -0.01
CA GLN A 40 0.70 7.03 -0.43
C GLN A 40 0.02 6.39 -1.63
N ARG A 41 -1.29 6.62 -1.75
CA ARG A 41 -2.06 6.18 -2.91
C ARG A 41 -1.43 6.75 -4.17
N PHE A 42 -1.24 5.92 -5.18
CA PHE A 42 -0.79 6.40 -6.48
C PHE A 42 -1.91 7.21 -7.14
N GLU A 43 -1.57 8.37 -7.71
CA GLU A 43 -2.53 9.25 -8.39
C GLU A 43 -2.13 9.42 -9.87
N PRO A 44 -3.03 9.13 -10.83
CA PRO A 44 -4.39 8.62 -10.64
C PRO A 44 -4.41 7.19 -10.07
N VAL A 45 -5.45 6.84 -9.32
CA VAL A 45 -5.60 5.50 -8.72
C VAL A 45 -5.39 4.40 -9.75
N GLN A 46 -4.43 3.53 -9.48
CA GLN A 46 -4.14 2.36 -10.31
C GLN A 46 -4.42 1.07 -9.54
N THR A 47 -4.86 0.06 -10.28
CA THR A 47 -5.10 -1.29 -9.78
C THR A 47 -4.31 -2.27 -10.64
N GLN A 48 -3.70 -3.25 -10.00
CA GLN A 48 -2.99 -4.34 -10.68
C GLN A 48 -3.55 -5.69 -10.25
N ASP A 49 -3.53 -6.66 -11.16
CA ASP A 49 -3.86 -8.04 -10.83
C ASP A 49 -2.72 -8.69 -10.04
N THR A 50 -3.06 -9.31 -8.92
CA THR A 50 -2.12 -10.07 -8.09
C THR A 50 -2.66 -11.49 -7.88
N PRO A 51 -1.83 -12.46 -7.42
CA PRO A 51 -2.32 -13.79 -7.08
C PRO A 51 -3.43 -13.81 -6.01
N LEU A 52 -3.56 -12.74 -5.23
CA LEU A 52 -4.60 -12.58 -4.19
C LEU A 52 -5.86 -11.86 -4.71
N GLY A 53 -5.81 -11.33 -5.93
CA GLY A 53 -6.87 -10.51 -6.53
C GLY A 53 -6.39 -9.12 -6.97
N PRO A 54 -7.30 -8.28 -7.48
CA PRO A 54 -6.97 -6.91 -7.86
C PRO A 54 -6.57 -6.08 -6.63
N ALA A 55 -5.40 -5.45 -6.68
CA ALA A 55 -4.83 -4.64 -5.60
C ALA A 55 -4.53 -3.21 -6.06
N GLU A 56 -4.84 -2.23 -5.23
CA GLU A 56 -4.57 -0.82 -5.49
C GLU A 56 -3.08 -0.51 -5.28
N VAL A 57 -2.48 0.27 -6.18
CA VAL A 57 -1.05 0.59 -6.13
C VAL A 57 -0.78 1.75 -5.17
N TRP A 58 0.08 1.50 -4.19
CA TRP A 58 0.56 2.50 -3.23
C TRP A 58 2.06 2.65 -3.35
N VAL A 59 2.54 3.87 -3.56
CA VAL A 59 3.96 4.16 -3.79
C VAL A 59 4.62 4.64 -2.51
N VAL A 60 5.89 4.27 -2.32
CA VAL A 60 6.69 4.81 -1.21
C VAL A 60 6.80 6.32 -1.34
N ARG A 61 6.72 7.01 -0.20
CA ARG A 61 6.98 8.43 -0.06
C ARG A 61 8.38 8.61 0.53
N GLU A 62 9.24 9.34 -0.18
CA GLU A 62 10.56 9.77 0.30
C GLU A 62 10.46 10.81 1.43
#